data_AF-A0A1M3KTH2-F1
#
_entry.id   AF-A0A1M3KTH2-F1
#
_cell.length_a   1.000
_cell.length_b   1.000
_cell.length_c   1.000
_cell.angle_alpha   90.00
_cell.angle_beta   90.00
_cell.angle_gamma   90.00
#
_symmetry.space_group_name_H-M   'P 1'
#
loop_
_entity.id
_entity.type
_entity.pdbx_description
1 polymer ?
#
loop_
_entity_poly.entity_id
_entity_poly.type
_entity_poly.pdbx_seq_one_letter_code
_entity_poly.pdbx_strand_id
1 'polypeptide(L)'
;MDTSPSAVWSALSRWPLGYFTATYSGRRYGVTRTVLTAGRSMKLWAEELGGNDRISLNIYAPPSGDPTLKPCEMPIDKVTAFVLGARPEPSAAPPR
;
A
#
# COMPACT_ATOMS: atom_id res chain seq x y z
N MET A 1 14.51 3.13 -9.70
CA MET A 1 13.58 2.69 -8.64
C MET A 1 13.05 1.34 -9.08
N ASP A 2 13.14 0.30 -8.25
CA ASP A 2 12.58 -1.01 -8.57
C ASP A 2 11.06 -0.91 -8.67
N THR A 3 10.53 -0.96 -9.89
CA THR A 3 9.08 -1.00 -10.17
C THR A 3 8.53 -2.43 -10.10
N SER A 4 9.31 -3.36 -9.56
CA SER A 4 8.97 -4.79 -9.53
C SER A 4 7.73 -5.04 -8.65
N PRO A 5 6.69 -5.69 -9.21
CA PRO A 5 5.52 -6.12 -8.44
C PRO A 5 5.89 -6.97 -7.21
N SER A 6 6.95 -7.77 -7.29
CA SER A 6 7.42 -8.65 -6.20
C SER A 6 7.95 -7.83 -5.01
N ALA A 7 8.60 -6.69 -5.27
CA ALA A 7 9.04 -5.77 -4.23
C ALA A 7 7.83 -5.10 -3.55
N VAL A 8 6.85 -4.65 -4.34
CA VAL A 8 5.60 -4.06 -3.84
C VAL A 8 4.84 -5.06 -2.97
N TRP A 9 4.72 -6.32 -3.43
CA TRP A 9 4.11 -7.40 -2.65
C TRP A 9 4.79 -7.58 -1.29
N SER A 10 6.11 -7.77 -1.30
CA SER A 10 6.90 -7.98 -0.07
C SER A 10 6.82 -6.80 0.91
N ALA A 11 6.79 -5.57 0.42
CA ALA A 11 6.58 -4.38 1.25
C ALA A 11 5.19 -4.37 1.89
N LEU A 12 4.13 -4.54 1.09
CA LEU A 12 2.75 -4.54 1.58
C LEU A 12 2.48 -5.67 2.57
N SER A 13 3.08 -6.85 2.38
CA SER A 13 2.94 -7.97 3.31
C SER A 13 3.35 -7.64 4.75
N ARG A 14 4.22 -6.65 4.94
CA ARG A 14 4.71 -6.20 6.26
C ARG A 14 3.89 -5.06 6.86
N TRP A 15 2.97 -4.45 6.11
CA TRP A 15 2.14 -3.35 6.59
C TRP A 15 1.00 -3.86 7.49
N PRO A 16 0.44 -3.04 8.40
CA PRO A 16 -0.74 -3.42 9.17
C PRO A 16 -1.94 -3.77 8.26
N LEU A 17 -2.85 -4.62 8.76
CA LEU A 17 -4.14 -4.84 8.13
C LEU A 17 -5.16 -3.81 8.61
N GLY A 18 -6.14 -3.50 7.78
CA GLY A 18 -7.16 -2.50 8.09
C GLY A 18 -6.63 -1.07 7.89
N TYR A 19 -7.20 -0.14 8.65
CA TYR A 19 -6.83 1.28 8.59
C TYR A 19 -5.64 1.57 9.51
N PHE A 20 -4.68 2.35 9.00
CA PHE A 20 -3.56 2.90 9.76
C PHE A 20 -3.10 4.21 9.11
N THR A 21 -2.15 4.90 9.74
CA THR A 21 -1.55 6.11 9.16
C THR A 21 -0.13 5.82 8.68
N ALA A 22 0.31 6.53 7.64
CA ALA A 22 1.67 6.41 7.14
C ALA A 22 2.21 7.79 6.74
N THR A 23 3.54 7.93 6.77
CA THR A 23 4.23 9.12 6.29
C THR A 23 4.96 8.83 4.98
N TYR A 24 4.82 9.73 4.01
CA TYR A 24 5.51 9.65 2.72
C TYR A 24 5.84 11.06 2.21
N SER A 25 7.11 11.30 1.85
CA SER A 25 7.58 12.60 1.33
C SER A 25 7.14 13.81 2.18
N GLY A 26 7.18 13.67 3.50
CA GLY A 26 6.78 14.73 4.45
C GLY A 26 5.27 14.92 4.62
N ARG A 27 4.44 14.12 3.96
CA ARG A 27 2.97 14.15 4.05
C ARG A 27 2.47 12.96 4.87
N ARG A 28 1.31 13.13 5.50
CA ARG A 28 0.63 12.08 6.27
C ARG A 28 -0.57 11.55 5.49
N TYR A 29 -0.68 10.23 5.43
CA TYR A 29 -1.72 9.51 4.71
C TYR A 29 -2.54 8.65 5.66
N GLY A 30 -3.85 8.62 5.47
CA GLY A 30 -4.72 7.57 5.96
C GLY A 30 -4.67 6.42 4.98
N VAL A 31 -4.31 5.22 5.43
CA VAL A 31 -4.07 4.06 4.58
C VAL A 31 -4.97 2.92 5.02
N THR A 32 -5.71 2.35 4.08
CA THR A 32 -6.47 1.11 4.26
C THR A 32 -5.83 0.00 3.44
N ARG A 33 -5.36 -1.05 4.11
CA ARG A 33 -4.91 -2.29 3.47
C ARG A 33 -5.92 -3.41 3.73
N THR A 34 -6.38 -4.04 2.66
CA THR A 34 -7.26 -5.21 2.74
C THR A 34 -6.60 -6.39 2.05
N VAL A 35 -6.64 -7.56 2.69
CA VAL A 35 -6.25 -8.83 2.08
C VAL A 35 -7.52 -9.58 1.69
N LEU A 36 -7.58 -10.08 0.46
CA LEU A 36 -8.71 -10.85 -0.07
C LEU A 36 -8.25 -12.21 -0.58
N THR A 37 -9.21 -13.08 -0.91
CA THR A 37 -8.98 -14.39 -1.54
C THR A 37 -7.96 -15.23 -0.76
N ALA A 38 -8.16 -15.37 0.55
CA ALA A 38 -7.29 -16.14 1.45
C ALA A 38 -5.79 -15.77 1.35
N GLY A 39 -5.46 -14.48 1.17
CA GLY A 39 -4.07 -14.03 1.08
C GLY A 39 -3.53 -13.87 -0.33
N ARG A 40 -4.28 -14.26 -1.35
CA ARG A 40 -3.82 -14.23 -2.76
C ARG A 40 -4.01 -12.89 -3.45
N SER A 41 -4.69 -11.95 -2.82
CA SER A 41 -4.75 -10.57 -3.33
C SER A 41 -4.76 -9.56 -2.19
N MET A 42 -4.22 -8.38 -2.49
CA MET A 42 -4.22 -7.24 -1.58
C MET A 42 -4.72 -6.00 -2.32
N LYS A 43 -5.54 -5.23 -1.63
CA LYS A 43 -5.97 -3.90 -2.04
C LYS A 43 -5.37 -2.87 -1.11
N LEU A 44 -4.88 -1.78 -1.68
CA LEU A 44 -4.47 -0.59 -0.95
C LEU A 44 -5.28 0.61 -1.41
N TRP A 45 -5.70 1.39 -0.43
CA TRP A 45 -6.19 2.75 -0.61
C TRP A 45 -5.44 3.66 0.36
N ALA A 46 -4.90 4.77 -0.12
CA ALA A 46 -4.34 5.81 0.72
C ALA A 46 -4.80 7.18 0.26
N GLU A 47 -5.08 8.05 1.22
CA GLU A 47 -5.46 9.45 1.00
C GLU A 47 -4.65 10.35 1.91
N GLU A 48 -4.16 11.46 1.35
CA GLU A 48 -3.45 12.46 2.12
C GLU A 48 -4.41 13.13 3.11
N LEU A 49 -4.06 13.17 4.39
CA LEU A 49 -4.91 13.72 5.45
C LEU A 49 -4.98 15.25 5.47
N GLY A 50 -4.16 15.93 4.66
CA GLY A 50 -4.08 17.39 4.56
C GLY A 50 -4.10 17.91 3.13
N GLY A 51 -4.49 17.09 2.16
CA GLY A 51 -4.46 17.45 0.75
C GLY A 51 -5.36 16.57 -0.10
N ASN A 52 -5.19 16.65 -1.42
CA ASN A 52 -6.01 15.91 -2.39
C ASN A 52 -5.27 14.72 -3.02
N ASP A 53 -4.06 14.41 -2.56
CA ASP A 53 -3.31 13.28 -3.09
C ASP A 53 -3.92 11.95 -2.62
N ARG A 54 -3.95 10.98 -3.53
CA ARG A 54 -4.50 9.65 -3.30
C ARG A 54 -3.62 8.61 -3.98
N ILE A 55 -3.60 7.40 -3.43
CA ILE A 55 -2.89 6.23 -3.96
C ILE A 55 -3.85 5.05 -3.91
N SER A 56 -4.04 4.35 -5.02
CA SER A 56 -4.82 3.11 -5.05
C SER A 56 -4.21 2.05 -5.96
N LEU A 57 -4.19 0.81 -5.46
CA LEU A 57 -3.71 -0.34 -6.20
C LEU A 57 -4.41 -1.61 -5.75
N ASN A 58 -4.47 -2.57 -6.67
CA ASN A 58 -4.69 -3.97 -6.36
C ASN A 58 -3.44 -4.76 -6.77
N ILE A 59 -3.02 -5.72 -5.97
CA ILE A 59 -1.95 -6.64 -6.32
C ILE A 59 -2.40 -8.08 -6.07
N TYR A 60 -2.06 -8.96 -7.00
CA TYR A 60 -2.52 -10.35 -7.03
C TYR A 60 -1.31 -11.27 -7.06
N ALA A 61 -1.24 -12.24 -6.15
CA ALA A 61 -0.26 -13.31 -6.21
C ALA A 61 -0.89 -14.52 -6.91
N PRO A 62 -0.36 -14.95 -8.06
CA PRO A 62 -0.80 -16.19 -8.69
C PRO A 62 -0.34 -17.41 -7.86
N PRO A 63 -0.96 -18.59 -8.07
CA PRO A 63 -0.53 -19.84 -7.42
C PRO A 63 0.93 -20.21 -7.73
N SER A 64 1.42 -19.81 -8.90
CA SER A 64 2.80 -19.95 -9.36
C SER A 64 3.15 -18.75 -10.25
N GLY A 65 4.32 -18.14 -10.06
CA GLY A 65 4.82 -16.99 -10.85
C GLY A 65 4.84 -15.65 -10.10
N ASP A 66 5.22 -14.59 -10.80
CA ASP A 66 5.34 -13.25 -10.22
C ASP A 66 3.97 -12.59 -9.94
N PRO A 67 3.84 -11.83 -8.83
CA PRO A 67 2.64 -11.07 -8.55
C PRO A 67 2.36 -10.04 -9.65
N THR A 68 1.08 -9.77 -9.88
CA THR A 68 0.63 -8.77 -10.86
C THR A 68 0.10 -7.54 -10.13
N LEU A 69 0.71 -6.38 -10.38
CA LEU A 69 0.30 -5.09 -9.85
C LEU A 69 -0.68 -4.40 -10.83
N LYS A 70 -1.84 -4.00 -10.34
CA LYS A 70 -2.89 -3.27 -11.08
C LYS A 70 -3.24 -1.96 -10.37
N PRO A 71 -2.62 -0.83 -10.74
CA PRO A 71 -3.03 0.49 -10.25
C PRO A 71 -4.37 0.89 -10.91
N CYS A 72 -5.24 1.58 -10.18
CA CYS A 72 -6.51 2.08 -10.72
C CYS A 72 -6.34 3.53 -11.15
N GLU A 73 -6.18 3.79 -12.46
CA GLU A 73 -6.06 5.14 -13.04
C GLU A 73 -4.86 5.98 -12.53
N MET A 74 -3.80 5.31 -12.06
CA MET A 74 -2.60 5.95 -11.50
C MET A 74 -1.30 5.40 -12.13
N PRO A 75 -0.25 6.23 -12.28
CA PRO A 75 1.04 5.75 -12.76
C PRO A 75 1.63 4.68 -11.85
N ILE A 76 2.12 3.58 -12.44
CA ILE A 76 2.73 2.47 -11.69
C ILE A 76 3.93 2.93 -10.86
N ASP A 77 4.73 3.87 -11.39
CA ASP A 77 5.87 4.45 -10.68
C ASP A 77 5.45 5.20 -9.42
N LYS A 78 4.34 5.96 -9.46
CA LYS A 78 3.83 6.70 -8.29
C LYS A 78 3.41 5.74 -7.19
N VAL A 79 2.67 4.70 -7.57
CA VAL A 79 2.18 3.67 -6.64
C VAL A 79 3.33 2.90 -6.02
N THR A 80 4.30 2.47 -6.84
CA THR A 80 5.46 1.73 -6.34
C THR A 80 6.37 2.61 -5.48
N ALA A 81 6.62 3.86 -5.86
CA ALA A 81 7.38 4.81 -5.06
C ALA A 81 6.72 5.05 -3.69
N PHE A 82 5.39 5.19 -3.67
CA PHE A 82 4.65 5.30 -2.41
C PHE A 82 4.82 4.05 -1.55
N VAL A 83 4.57 2.84 -2.07
CA VAL A 83 4.65 1.61 -1.28
C VAL A 83 6.06 1.35 -0.73
N LEU A 84 7.10 1.62 -1.53
CA LEU A 84 8.48 1.39 -1.14
C LEU A 84 9.06 2.50 -0.24
N GLY A 85 8.53 3.72 -0.35
CA GLY A 85 9.01 4.88 0.41
C GLY A 85 8.20 5.24 1.65
N ALA A 86 6.92 4.85 1.70
CA ALA A 86 6.04 5.19 2.81
C ALA A 86 6.38 4.37 4.06
N ARG A 87 6.24 5.01 5.22
CA ARG A 87 6.46 4.39 6.52
C ARG A 87 5.15 4.30 7.27
N PRO A 88 4.58 3.09 7.45
CA PRO A 88 3.45 2.89 8.35
C PRO A 88 3.83 3.35 9.76
N GLU A 89 2.98 4.18 10.33
CA GLU A 89 3.10 4.56 11.74
C GLU A 89 2.61 3.38 12.59
N PRO A 90 3.30 3.04 13.69
CA PRO A 90 2.75 2.11 14.65
C PRO A 90 1.40 2.68 15.12
N SER A 91 0.35 1.87 15.10
CA SER A 91 -0.95 2.26 15.62
C SER A 91 -0.73 2.82 17.02
N ALA A 92 -0.99 4.12 17.22
CA ALA A 92 -1.12 4.64 18.57
C ALA A 92 -2.20 3.77 19.22
N ALA A 93 -1.84 3.03 20.28
CA ALA A 93 -2.86 2.42 21.12
C ALA A 93 -3.86 3.53 21.49
N PRO A 94 -5.18 3.27 21.48
CA PRO A 94 -6.12 4.27 21.93
C PRO A 94 -5.69 4.74 23.33
N PRO A 95 -5.72 6.05 23.63
CA PRO A 95 -5.49 6.50 24.99
C PRO A 95 -6.47 5.76 25.90
N ARG A 96 -5.93 5.18 26.99
CA ARG A 96 -6.72 4.49 28.03
C ARG A 96 -7.74 5.41 28.66
#